data_AF-A0A7S4RQZ2-F1
#
_entry.id   AF-A0A7S4RQZ2-F1
#
_cell.length_a   1.000
_cell.length_b   1.000
_cell.length_c   1.000
_cell.angle_alpha   90.00
_cell.angle_beta   90.00
_cell.angle_gamma   90.00
#
_symmetry.space_group_name_H-M   'P 1'
#
loop_
_entity.id
_entity.type
_entity.pdbx_description
1 polymer ?
#
loop_
_entity_poly.entity_id
_entity_poly.type
_entity_poly.pdbx_seq_one_letter_code
_entity_poly.pdbx_strand_id
1 'polypeptide(L)'
;SKTSAELELRVSSAEQTESELRAEIDTWQKTSQERHDKIESLESEVVSLCEELDNWQKTSKGKGEKIESLETKMCSLSEELDAQLSANSELKAELSRSDEMKETANRELVSLKERNEYLTKDLADCQERLHDVQKRLTDVENDAIEFMNIIALNHADLEDLTSEKKRLSFEFDEVNKMRMDRESQIESLQSRILSLKEYQHLCEESRVAMAELTKENEELKSQIDQLSKLDFSESETEACVEVDRCLSRPVSENEGIQVEEGGDKTDVQQRLSTQENIAMVRQKIADLFGANIELEN
;
A
#
# COMPACT_ATOMS: atom_id res chain seq x y z
N SER A 1 -7.40 143.72 -130.81
CA SER A 1 -8.41 142.73 -131.25
C SER A 1 -7.94 141.30 -130.95
N LYS A 2 -6.83 140.81 -131.51
CA LYS A 2 -6.32 139.43 -131.28
C LYS A 2 -5.92 139.10 -129.82
N THR A 3 -5.28 140.03 -129.11
CA THR A 3 -4.78 139.82 -127.74
C THR A 3 -5.87 139.74 -126.66
N SER A 4 -7.04 140.35 -126.92
CA SER A 4 -8.18 140.34 -125.99
C SER A 4 -8.88 138.98 -125.97
N ALA A 5 -9.08 138.38 -127.15
CA ALA A 5 -9.70 137.07 -127.27
C ALA A 5 -8.82 135.94 -126.71
N GLU A 6 -7.49 136.04 -126.84
CA GLU A 6 -6.54 135.11 -126.20
C GLU A 6 -6.55 135.22 -124.66
N LEU A 7 -6.76 136.42 -124.12
CA LEU A 7 -6.90 136.61 -122.68
C LEU A 7 -8.22 136.03 -122.15
N GLU A 8 -9.33 136.25 -122.86
CA GLU A 8 -10.63 135.66 -122.50
C GLU A 8 -10.58 134.12 -122.51
N LEU A 9 -9.95 133.52 -123.52
CA LEU A 9 -9.79 132.06 -123.62
C LEU A 9 -8.94 131.49 -122.47
N ARG A 10 -7.90 132.22 -122.05
CA ARG A 10 -7.07 131.85 -120.89
C ARG A 10 -7.80 132.03 -119.57
N VAL A 11 -8.63 133.06 -119.43
CA VAL A 11 -9.48 133.27 -118.24
C VAL A 11 -10.51 132.14 -118.13
N SER A 12 -11.24 131.82 -119.20
CA SER A 12 -12.18 130.69 -119.18
C SER A 12 -11.50 129.34 -118.91
N SER A 13 -10.31 129.11 -119.46
CA SER A 13 -9.52 127.91 -119.13
C SER A 13 -9.09 127.88 -117.66
N ALA A 14 -8.69 129.02 -117.09
CA ALA A 14 -8.30 129.12 -115.69
C ALA A 14 -9.50 128.91 -114.75
N GLU A 15 -10.65 129.53 -115.05
CA GLU A 15 -11.92 129.35 -114.33
C GLU A 15 -12.36 127.88 -114.35
N GLN A 16 -12.22 127.20 -115.50
CA GLN A 16 -12.53 125.78 -115.61
C GLN A 16 -11.58 124.93 -114.76
N THR A 17 -10.27 125.17 -114.81
CA THR A 17 -9.32 124.45 -113.94
C THR A 17 -9.55 124.73 -112.45
N GLU A 18 -9.94 125.95 -112.09
CA GLU A 18 -10.29 126.29 -110.71
C GLU A 18 -11.54 125.52 -110.26
N SER A 19 -12.56 125.43 -111.11
CA SER A 19 -13.76 124.64 -110.85
C SER A 19 -13.46 123.15 -110.68
N GLU A 20 -12.59 122.59 -111.54
CA GLU A 20 -12.17 121.19 -111.46
C GLU A 20 -11.37 120.90 -110.18
N LEU A 21 -10.42 121.78 -109.81
CA LEU A 21 -9.65 121.66 -108.57
C LEU A 21 -10.53 121.80 -107.32
N ARG A 22 -11.52 122.70 -107.33
CA ARG A 22 -12.48 122.83 -106.22
C ARG A 22 -13.30 121.54 -106.05
N ALA A 23 -13.80 120.97 -107.14
CA ALA A 23 -14.50 119.70 -107.10
C ALA A 23 -13.60 118.57 -106.57
N GLU A 24 -12.33 118.54 -106.97
CA GLU A 24 -11.38 117.56 -106.45
C GLU A 24 -11.14 117.74 -104.95
N ILE A 25 -10.94 118.97 -104.47
CA ILE A 25 -10.79 119.30 -103.04
C ILE A 25 -12.02 118.83 -102.26
N ASP A 26 -13.23 119.09 -102.76
CA ASP A 26 -14.48 118.64 -102.12
C ASP A 26 -14.53 117.11 -102.04
N THR A 27 -14.10 116.40 -103.10
CA THR A 27 -14.04 114.93 -103.06
C THR A 27 -13.01 114.41 -102.06
N TRP A 28 -11.83 115.03 -101.99
CA TRP A 28 -10.78 114.66 -101.04
C TRP A 28 -11.21 114.91 -99.59
N GLN A 29 -11.86 116.06 -99.33
CA GLN A 29 -12.41 116.38 -98.01
C GLN A 29 -13.48 115.37 -97.59
N LYS A 30 -14.41 115.03 -98.49
CA LYS A 30 -15.43 114.01 -98.24
C LYS A 30 -14.82 112.65 -97.93
N THR A 31 -13.89 112.17 -98.76
CA THR A 31 -13.21 110.88 -98.52
C THR A 31 -12.36 110.90 -97.25
N SER A 32 -11.75 112.05 -96.91
CA SER A 32 -11.01 112.20 -95.65
C SER A 32 -11.94 112.10 -94.44
N GLN A 33 -13.13 112.72 -94.50
CA GLN A 33 -14.11 112.63 -93.43
C GLN A 33 -14.63 111.20 -93.25
N GLU A 34 -15.01 110.53 -94.35
CA GLU A 34 -15.46 109.12 -94.32
C GLU A 34 -14.41 108.18 -93.70
N ARG A 35 -13.12 108.42 -94.00
CA ARG A 35 -12.01 107.67 -93.38
C ARG A 35 -11.86 107.99 -91.90
N HIS A 36 -12.02 109.26 -91.51
CA HIS A 36 -11.93 109.66 -90.10
C HIS A 36 -13.03 109.01 -89.27
N ASP A 37 -14.28 109.08 -89.75
CA ASP A 37 -15.43 108.43 -89.09
C ASP A 37 -15.23 106.91 -88.99
N LYS A 38 -14.63 106.30 -90.02
CA LYS A 38 -14.31 104.86 -89.98
C LYS A 38 -13.20 104.52 -88.98
N ILE A 39 -12.18 105.37 -88.86
CA ILE A 39 -11.10 105.20 -87.87
C ILE A 39 -11.69 105.30 -86.45
N GLU A 40 -12.50 106.32 -86.18
CA GLU A 40 -13.14 106.49 -84.87
C GLU A 40 -14.03 105.29 -84.50
N SER A 41 -14.79 104.77 -85.47
CA SER A 41 -15.59 103.55 -85.29
C SER A 41 -14.72 102.33 -84.98
N LEU A 42 -13.58 102.15 -85.65
CA LEU A 42 -12.67 101.02 -85.42
C LEU A 42 -11.93 101.16 -84.07
N GLU A 43 -11.55 102.36 -83.68
CA GLU A 43 -10.92 102.62 -82.38
C GLU A 43 -11.87 102.27 -81.22
N SER A 44 -13.15 102.63 -81.35
CA SER A 44 -14.19 102.25 -80.39
C SER A 44 -14.38 100.73 -80.30
N GLU A 45 -14.40 100.03 -81.45
CA GLU A 45 -14.48 98.57 -81.49
C GLU A 45 -13.26 97.88 -80.85
N VAL A 46 -12.06 98.41 -81.08
CA VAL A 46 -10.82 97.91 -80.46
C VAL A 46 -10.88 98.06 -78.94
N VAL A 47 -11.35 99.19 -78.42
CA VAL A 47 -11.50 99.40 -76.96
C VAL A 47 -12.46 98.36 -76.37
N SER A 48 -13.63 98.16 -76.99
CA SER A 48 -14.60 97.15 -76.55
C SER A 48 -14.01 95.73 -76.52
N LEU A 49 -13.28 95.34 -77.57
CA LEU A 49 -12.64 94.02 -77.64
C LEU A 49 -11.53 93.85 -76.59
N CYS A 50 -10.78 94.92 -76.29
CA CYS A 50 -9.78 94.90 -75.21
C CYS A 50 -10.42 94.69 -73.84
N GLU A 51 -11.56 95.34 -73.56
CA GLU A 51 -12.32 95.14 -72.32
C GLU A 51 -12.88 93.71 -72.20
N GLU A 52 -13.42 93.17 -73.29
CA GLU A 52 -13.87 91.78 -73.33
C GLU A 52 -12.72 90.80 -73.09
N LEU A 53 -11.55 91.01 -73.71
CA LEU A 53 -10.38 90.16 -73.54
C LEU A 53 -9.89 90.16 -72.08
N ASP A 54 -9.85 91.32 -71.42
CA ASP A 54 -9.48 91.43 -70.00
C ASP A 54 -10.48 90.68 -69.10
N ASN A 55 -11.78 90.79 -69.38
CA ASN A 55 -12.82 90.05 -68.67
C ASN A 55 -12.69 88.53 -68.87
N TRP A 56 -12.42 88.08 -70.09
CA TRP A 56 -12.16 86.68 -70.40
C TRP A 56 -10.91 86.17 -69.68
N GLN A 57 -9.83 86.94 -69.66
CA GLN A 57 -8.59 86.59 -68.98
C GLN A 57 -8.78 86.45 -67.47
N LYS A 58 -9.48 87.40 -66.83
CA LYS A 58 -9.84 87.32 -65.39
C LYS A 58 -10.71 86.09 -65.10
N THR A 59 -11.72 85.85 -65.92
CA THR A 59 -12.63 84.70 -65.75
C THR A 59 -11.89 83.36 -65.93
N SER A 60 -11.00 83.28 -66.93
CA SER A 60 -10.17 82.10 -67.18
C SER A 60 -9.27 81.80 -65.99
N LYS A 61 -8.58 82.82 -65.46
CA LYS A 61 -7.74 82.70 -64.27
C LYS A 61 -8.52 82.20 -63.06
N GLY A 62 -9.68 82.80 -62.77
CA GLY A 62 -10.53 82.37 -61.64
C GLY A 62 -11.07 80.93 -61.78
N LYS A 63 -11.33 80.47 -63.02
CA LYS A 63 -11.68 79.07 -63.27
C LYS A 63 -10.48 78.14 -63.05
N GLY A 64 -9.27 78.54 -63.46
CA GLY A 64 -8.03 77.79 -63.23
C GLY A 64 -7.77 77.57 -61.74
N GLU A 65 -7.82 78.62 -60.93
CA GLU A 65 -7.64 78.54 -59.48
C GLU A 65 -8.68 77.62 -58.82
N LYS A 66 -9.93 77.63 -59.30
CA LYS A 66 -10.98 76.73 -58.81
C LYS A 66 -10.72 75.28 -59.19
N ILE A 67 -10.19 75.02 -60.39
CA ILE A 67 -9.83 73.67 -60.84
C ILE A 67 -8.70 73.11 -59.97
N GLU A 68 -7.62 73.88 -59.76
CA GLU A 68 -6.51 73.49 -58.89
C GLU A 68 -6.98 73.19 -57.46
N SER A 69 -7.89 74.00 -56.92
CA SER A 69 -8.50 73.74 -55.61
C SER A 69 -9.35 72.46 -55.56
N LEU A 70 -10.01 72.09 -56.66
CA LEU A 70 -10.80 70.86 -56.71
C LEU A 70 -9.90 69.63 -56.89
N GLU A 71 -8.85 69.73 -57.69
CA GLU A 71 -7.86 68.66 -57.90
C GLU A 71 -7.13 68.31 -56.59
N THR A 72 -6.71 69.33 -55.83
CA THR A 72 -6.09 69.11 -54.52
C THR A 72 -7.03 68.45 -53.51
N LYS A 73 -8.31 68.87 -53.46
CA LYS A 73 -9.33 68.20 -52.64
C LYS A 73 -9.59 66.76 -53.08
N MET A 74 -9.63 66.51 -54.39
CA MET A 74 -9.84 65.17 -54.92
C MET A 74 -8.68 64.23 -54.55
N CYS A 75 -7.44 64.71 -54.62
CA CYS A 75 -6.27 63.93 -54.17
C CYS A 75 -6.36 63.60 -52.68
N SER A 76 -6.66 64.59 -51.83
CA SER A 76 -6.81 64.37 -50.39
C SER A 76 -7.93 63.37 -50.05
N LEU A 77 -9.08 63.44 -50.73
CA LEU A 77 -10.16 62.48 -50.54
C LEU A 77 -9.79 61.07 -51.01
N SER A 78 -8.98 60.94 -52.07
CA SER A 78 -8.48 59.64 -52.52
C SER A 78 -7.55 59.01 -51.49
N GLU A 79 -6.62 59.80 -50.94
CA GLU A 79 -5.71 59.34 -49.88
C GLU A 79 -6.48 58.92 -48.61
N GLU A 80 -7.50 59.68 -48.23
CA GLU A 80 -8.37 59.34 -47.10
C GLU A 80 -9.16 58.04 -47.36
N LEU A 81 -9.68 57.85 -48.58
CA LEU A 81 -10.37 56.63 -48.97
C LEU A 81 -9.46 55.41 -48.88
N ASP A 82 -8.22 55.51 -49.39
CA ASP A 82 -7.25 54.42 -49.33
C ASP A 82 -6.87 54.07 -47.88
N ALA A 83 -6.68 55.08 -47.03
CA ALA A 83 -6.42 54.87 -45.60
C ALA A 83 -7.60 54.17 -44.90
N GLN A 84 -8.84 54.56 -45.20
CA GLN A 84 -10.04 53.92 -44.66
C GLN A 84 -10.20 52.47 -45.13
N LEU A 85 -9.90 52.19 -46.40
CA LEU A 85 -9.93 50.83 -46.94
C LEU A 85 -8.88 49.95 -46.25
N SER A 86 -7.67 50.47 -46.01
CA SER A 86 -6.63 49.78 -45.26
C SER A 86 -7.09 49.46 -43.83
N ALA A 87 -7.58 50.47 -43.10
CA ALA A 87 -8.08 50.29 -41.73
C ALA A 87 -9.23 49.28 -41.65
N ASN A 88 -10.15 49.29 -42.61
CA ASN A 88 -11.25 48.32 -42.66
C ASN A 88 -10.74 46.89 -42.90
N SER A 89 -9.72 46.73 -43.75
CA SER A 89 -9.08 45.43 -43.97
C SER A 89 -8.42 44.88 -42.70
N GLU A 90 -7.77 45.75 -41.92
CA GLU A 90 -7.15 45.39 -40.64
C GLU A 90 -8.20 45.00 -39.58
N LEU A 91 -9.26 45.80 -39.43
CA LEU A 91 -10.36 45.51 -38.52
C LEU A 91 -11.04 44.18 -38.86
N LYS A 92 -11.21 43.89 -40.16
CA LYS A 92 -11.76 42.61 -40.61
C LYS A 92 -10.85 41.45 -40.24
N ALA A 93 -9.54 41.60 -40.39
CA ALA A 93 -8.58 40.57 -39.99
C ALA A 93 -8.55 40.38 -38.47
N GLU A 94 -8.65 41.45 -37.70
CA GLU A 94 -8.71 41.40 -36.24
C GLU A 94 -9.99 40.72 -35.74
N LEU A 95 -11.14 41.00 -36.37
CA LEU A 95 -12.40 40.32 -36.10
C LEU A 95 -12.28 38.81 -36.35
N SER A 96 -11.69 38.39 -37.48
CA SER A 96 -11.45 36.97 -37.75
C SER A 96 -10.55 36.30 -36.72
N ARG A 97 -9.46 36.96 -36.29
CA ARG A 97 -8.61 36.43 -35.20
C ARG A 97 -9.35 36.30 -33.89
N SER A 98 -10.21 37.27 -33.56
CA SER A 98 -11.04 37.24 -32.36
C SER A 98 -12.02 36.07 -32.38
N ASP A 99 -12.65 35.79 -33.53
CA ASP A 99 -13.56 34.65 -33.70
C ASP A 99 -12.81 33.32 -33.55
N GLU A 100 -11.62 33.18 -34.15
CA GLU A 100 -10.78 31.98 -34.00
C GLU A 100 -10.35 31.75 -32.54
N MET A 101 -10.00 32.82 -31.83
CA MET A 101 -9.64 32.76 -30.42
C MET A 101 -10.83 32.34 -29.56
N LYS A 102 -12.02 32.88 -29.83
CA LYS A 102 -13.27 32.50 -29.15
C LYS A 102 -13.61 31.03 -29.37
N GLU A 103 -13.49 30.53 -30.59
CA GLU A 103 -13.73 29.10 -30.89
C GLU A 103 -12.71 28.20 -30.19
N THR A 104 -11.46 28.64 -30.06
CA THR A 104 -10.43 27.90 -29.33
C THR A 104 -10.70 27.85 -27.83
N ALA A 105 -11.03 28.98 -27.23
CA ALA A 105 -11.43 29.04 -25.83
C ALA A 105 -12.68 28.18 -25.55
N ASN A 106 -13.66 28.16 -26.46
CA ASN A 106 -14.83 27.30 -26.34
C ASN A 106 -14.47 25.81 -26.38
N ARG A 107 -13.56 25.39 -27.28
CA ARG A 107 -13.08 24.00 -27.34
C ARG A 107 -12.38 23.59 -26.04
N GLU A 108 -11.53 24.45 -25.49
CA GLU A 108 -10.87 24.19 -24.20
C GLU A 108 -11.87 24.10 -23.05
N LEU A 109 -12.88 24.97 -23.02
CA LEU A 109 -13.92 24.97 -22.00
C LEU A 109 -14.74 23.68 -22.03
N VAL A 110 -15.06 23.15 -23.21
CA VAL A 110 -15.73 21.85 -23.35
C VAL A 110 -14.85 20.72 -22.82
N SER A 111 -13.57 20.67 -23.22
CA SER A 111 -12.63 19.64 -22.73
C SER A 111 -12.46 19.67 -21.21
N LEU A 112 -12.38 20.87 -20.61
CA LEU A 112 -12.30 21.02 -19.16
C LEU A 112 -13.57 20.56 -18.46
N LYS A 113 -14.76 20.79 -19.04
CA LYS A 113 -16.03 20.27 -18.50
C LYS A 113 -16.07 18.75 -18.52
N GLU A 114 -15.72 18.12 -19.65
CA GLU A 114 -15.65 16.66 -19.76
C GLU A 114 -14.68 16.06 -18.74
N ARG A 115 -13.50 16.68 -18.56
CA ARG A 115 -12.54 16.25 -17.55
C ARG A 115 -13.08 16.40 -16.12
N ASN A 116 -13.84 17.46 -15.84
CA ASN A 116 -14.43 17.68 -14.52
C ASN A 116 -15.53 16.65 -14.21
N GLU A 117 -16.36 16.31 -15.20
CA GLU A 117 -17.36 15.22 -15.08
C GLU A 117 -16.68 13.88 -14.80
N TYR A 118 -15.60 13.56 -15.52
CA TYR A 118 -14.81 12.36 -15.26
C TYR A 118 -14.25 12.33 -13.83
N LEU A 119 -13.61 13.41 -13.38
CA LEU A 119 -13.05 13.50 -12.02
C LEU A 119 -14.11 13.43 -10.93
N THR A 120 -15.31 13.96 -11.20
CA THR A 120 -16.45 13.87 -10.28
C THR A 120 -16.89 12.42 -10.10
N LYS A 121 -16.92 11.65 -11.19
CA LYS A 121 -17.23 10.22 -11.13
C LYS A 121 -16.15 9.43 -10.38
N ASP A 122 -14.89 9.63 -10.70
CA ASP A 122 -13.77 8.96 -10.02
C ASP A 122 -13.75 9.29 -8.51
N LEU A 123 -14.11 10.52 -8.13
CA LEU A 123 -14.24 10.91 -6.73
C LEU A 123 -15.37 10.15 -6.03
N ALA A 124 -16.52 10.00 -6.68
CA ALA A 124 -17.64 9.23 -6.14
C ALA A 124 -17.27 7.74 -5.95
N ASP A 125 -16.63 7.13 -6.95
CA ASP A 125 -16.16 5.74 -6.87
C ASP A 125 -15.13 5.57 -5.73
N CYS A 126 -14.23 6.54 -5.53
CA CYS A 126 -13.28 6.52 -4.42
C CYS A 126 -13.97 6.66 -3.06
N GLN A 127 -15.01 7.49 -2.95
CA GLN A 127 -15.79 7.65 -1.72
C GLN A 127 -16.56 6.37 -1.37
N GLU A 128 -17.13 5.68 -2.36
CA GLU A 128 -17.79 4.39 -2.15
C GLU A 128 -16.80 3.33 -1.64
N ARG A 129 -15.63 3.23 -2.27
CA ARG A 129 -14.56 2.32 -1.82
C ARG A 129 -14.07 2.63 -0.41
N LEU A 130 -13.96 3.92 -0.07
CA LEU A 130 -13.60 4.35 1.29
C LEU A 130 -14.66 3.87 2.29
N HIS A 131 -15.94 4.02 1.97
CA HIS A 131 -17.03 3.58 2.82
C HIS A 131 -17.03 2.05 3.03
N ASP A 132 -16.78 1.27 1.97
CA ASP A 132 -16.65 -0.20 2.07
C ASP A 132 -15.48 -0.61 2.98
N VAL A 133 -14.32 0.02 2.83
CA VAL A 133 -13.16 -0.23 3.69
C VAL A 133 -13.45 0.13 5.16
N GLN A 134 -14.12 1.25 5.40
CA GLN A 134 -14.53 1.65 6.75
C GLN A 134 -15.45 0.60 7.40
N LYS A 135 -16.43 0.09 6.65
CA LYS A 135 -17.31 -0.97 7.14
C LYS A 135 -16.54 -2.24 7.46
N ARG A 136 -15.67 -2.68 6.56
CA ARG A 136 -14.83 -3.88 6.79
C ARG A 136 -13.90 -3.70 7.98
N LEU A 137 -13.38 -2.50 8.21
CA LEU A 137 -12.58 -2.20 9.39
C LEU A 137 -13.42 -2.37 10.66
N THR A 138 -14.63 -1.82 10.70
CA THR A 138 -15.52 -2.01 11.87
C THR A 138 -15.89 -3.47 12.11
N ASP A 139 -16.07 -4.26 11.04
CA ASP A 139 -16.34 -5.70 11.16
C ASP A 139 -15.13 -6.42 11.77
N VAL A 140 -13.91 -6.13 11.31
CA VAL A 140 -12.67 -6.71 11.86
C VAL A 140 -12.44 -6.27 13.32
N GLU A 141 -12.75 -5.02 13.66
CA GLU A 141 -12.67 -4.54 15.04
C GLU A 141 -13.64 -5.31 15.96
N ASN A 142 -14.86 -5.58 15.49
CA ASN A 142 -15.83 -6.39 16.23
C ASN A 142 -15.37 -7.85 16.38
N ASP A 143 -14.89 -8.48 15.31
CA ASP A 143 -14.34 -9.84 15.34
C ASP A 143 -13.17 -9.94 16.35
N ALA A 144 -12.29 -8.93 16.38
CA ALA A 144 -11.17 -8.89 17.32
C ALA A 144 -11.64 -8.81 18.78
N ILE A 145 -12.70 -8.04 19.06
CA ILE A 145 -13.33 -7.97 20.39
C ILE A 145 -13.91 -9.34 20.77
N GLU A 146 -14.60 -10.00 19.85
CA GLU A 146 -15.15 -11.36 20.09
C GLU A 146 -14.03 -12.36 20.39
N PHE A 147 -12.94 -12.36 19.62
CA PHE A 147 -11.80 -13.22 19.89
C PHE A 147 -11.15 -12.94 21.25
N MET A 148 -11.00 -11.67 21.64
CA MET A 148 -10.47 -11.34 22.97
C MET A 148 -11.36 -11.86 24.09
N ASN A 149 -12.69 -11.78 23.94
CA ASN A 149 -13.63 -12.34 24.92
C ASN A 149 -13.49 -13.87 25.04
N ILE A 150 -13.35 -14.57 23.91
CA ILE A 150 -13.14 -16.03 23.89
C ILE A 150 -11.81 -16.39 24.58
N ILE A 151 -10.72 -15.64 24.30
CA ILE A 151 -9.42 -15.86 24.95
C ILE A 151 -9.55 -15.68 26.48
N ALA A 152 -10.26 -14.65 26.94
CA ALA A 152 -10.48 -14.42 28.36
C ALA A 152 -11.26 -15.56 29.02
N LEU A 153 -12.31 -16.08 28.37
CA LEU A 153 -13.08 -17.23 28.87
C LEU A 153 -12.21 -18.50 28.94
N ASN A 154 -11.48 -18.82 27.86
CA ASN A 154 -10.59 -19.97 27.84
C ASN A 154 -9.48 -19.86 28.90
N HIS A 155 -9.00 -18.65 29.18
CA HIS A 155 -8.01 -18.42 30.24
C HIS A 155 -8.58 -18.74 31.62
N ALA A 156 -9.82 -18.32 31.91
CA ALA A 156 -10.51 -18.65 33.15
C ALA A 156 -10.72 -20.16 33.30
N ASP A 157 -11.20 -20.83 32.24
CA ASP A 157 -11.38 -22.29 32.24
C ASP A 157 -10.06 -23.04 32.48
N LEU A 158 -8.95 -22.57 31.89
CA LEU A 158 -7.62 -23.14 32.13
C LEU A 158 -7.15 -22.95 33.58
N GLU A 159 -7.47 -21.83 34.21
CA GLU A 159 -7.14 -21.57 35.62
C GLU A 159 -7.92 -22.49 36.56
N ASP A 160 -9.22 -22.70 36.28
CA ASP A 160 -10.07 -23.64 37.00
C ASP A 160 -9.58 -25.09 36.86
N LEU A 161 -9.30 -25.54 35.63
CA LEU A 161 -8.74 -26.87 35.37
C LEU A 161 -7.37 -27.06 36.03
N THR A 162 -6.54 -26.02 36.05
CA THR A 162 -5.23 -26.05 36.72
C THR A 162 -5.41 -26.21 38.23
N SER A 163 -6.38 -25.52 38.81
CA SER A 163 -6.71 -25.62 40.22
C SER A 163 -7.27 -27.01 40.58
N GLU A 164 -8.15 -27.56 39.74
CA GLU A 164 -8.68 -28.92 39.92
C GLU A 164 -7.59 -29.98 39.79
N LYS A 165 -6.68 -29.86 38.82
CA LYS A 165 -5.52 -30.76 38.68
C LYS A 165 -4.66 -30.77 39.94
N LYS A 166 -4.39 -29.60 40.54
CA LYS A 166 -3.63 -29.50 41.81
C LYS A 166 -4.35 -30.21 42.94
N ARG A 167 -5.67 -30.02 43.06
CA ARG A 167 -6.52 -30.71 44.05
C ARG A 167 -6.46 -32.22 43.89
N LEU A 168 -6.67 -32.73 42.67
CA LEU A 168 -6.61 -34.16 42.38
C LEU A 168 -5.22 -34.75 42.62
N SER A 169 -4.15 -34.01 42.33
CA SER A 169 -2.78 -34.45 42.65
C SER A 169 -2.60 -34.63 44.16
N PHE A 170 -3.12 -33.71 44.97
CA PHE A 170 -3.08 -33.82 46.43
C PHE A 170 -3.89 -35.02 46.94
N GLU A 171 -5.13 -35.18 46.44
CA GLU A 171 -5.97 -36.34 46.78
C GLU A 171 -5.29 -37.66 46.37
N PHE A 172 -4.61 -37.70 45.22
CA PHE A 172 -3.87 -38.88 44.77
C PHE A 172 -2.69 -39.21 45.68
N ASP A 173 -1.89 -38.21 46.08
CA ASP A 173 -0.77 -38.41 47.00
C ASP A 173 -1.25 -38.95 48.36
N GLU A 174 -2.38 -38.45 48.87
CA GLU A 174 -3.01 -38.92 50.10
C GLU A 174 -3.48 -40.38 49.97
N VAL A 175 -4.17 -40.74 48.88
CA VAL A 175 -4.58 -42.12 48.60
C VAL A 175 -3.37 -43.04 48.44
N ASN A 176 -2.31 -42.59 47.78
CA ASN A 176 -1.09 -43.36 47.58
C ASN A 176 -0.39 -43.66 48.92
N LYS A 177 -0.38 -42.68 49.85
CA LYS A 177 0.09 -42.88 51.22
C LYS A 177 -0.77 -43.91 51.97
N MET A 178 -2.10 -43.77 51.91
CA MET A 178 -3.02 -44.76 52.51
C MET A 178 -2.81 -46.16 51.94
N ARG A 179 -2.50 -46.30 50.64
CA ARG A 179 -2.17 -47.58 50.02
C ARG A 179 -0.89 -48.17 50.63
N MET A 180 0.18 -47.39 50.73
CA MET A 180 1.45 -47.84 51.32
C MET A 180 1.31 -48.26 52.78
N ASP A 181 0.53 -47.51 53.57
CA ASP A 181 0.25 -47.86 54.97
C ASP A 181 -0.49 -49.21 55.05
N ARG A 182 -1.46 -49.44 54.17
CA ARG A 182 -2.17 -50.73 54.09
C ARG A 182 -1.29 -51.87 53.59
N GLU A 183 -0.42 -51.64 52.60
CA GLU A 183 0.56 -52.63 52.12
C GLU A 183 1.48 -53.07 53.28
N SER A 184 1.99 -52.11 54.05
CA SER A 184 2.80 -52.39 55.25
C SER A 184 2.04 -53.19 56.30
N GLN A 185 0.75 -52.88 56.52
CA GLN A 185 -0.12 -53.67 57.41
C GLN A 185 -0.32 -55.10 56.89
N ILE A 186 -0.53 -55.27 55.58
CA ILE A 186 -0.68 -56.59 54.96
C ILE A 186 0.61 -57.41 55.14
N GLU A 187 1.78 -56.84 54.91
CA GLU A 187 3.07 -57.50 55.13
C GLU A 187 3.26 -57.94 56.59
N SER A 188 2.89 -57.08 57.54
CA SER A 188 2.90 -57.42 58.97
C SER A 188 1.93 -58.57 59.29
N LEU A 189 0.73 -58.55 58.74
CA LEU A 189 -0.26 -59.62 58.93
C LEU A 189 0.20 -60.94 58.29
N GLN A 190 0.78 -60.90 57.09
CA GLN A 190 1.35 -62.06 56.41
C GLN A 190 2.47 -62.69 57.24
N SER A 191 3.38 -61.88 57.80
CA SER A 191 4.43 -62.36 58.70
C SER A 191 3.87 -63.04 59.94
N ARG A 192 2.82 -62.47 60.54
CA ARG A 192 2.13 -63.06 61.71
C ARG A 192 1.41 -64.36 61.37
N ILE A 193 0.79 -64.45 60.19
CA ILE A 193 0.19 -65.69 59.67
C ILE A 193 1.27 -66.77 59.52
N LEU A 194 2.45 -66.42 59.02
CA LEU A 194 3.56 -67.37 58.87
C LEU A 194 3.99 -67.94 60.22
N SER A 195 4.23 -67.08 61.21
CA SER A 195 4.58 -67.50 62.57
C SER A 195 3.47 -68.36 63.20
N LEU A 196 2.19 -68.00 63.03
CA LEU A 196 1.08 -68.82 63.52
C LEU A 196 1.03 -70.20 62.85
N LYS A 197 1.37 -70.32 61.57
CA LYS A 197 1.50 -71.61 60.88
C LYS A 197 2.65 -72.45 61.45
N GLU A 198 3.78 -71.84 61.78
CA GLU A 198 4.90 -72.52 62.45
C GLU A 198 4.48 -73.03 63.84
N TYR A 199 3.81 -72.19 64.64
CA TYR A 199 3.24 -72.61 65.92
C TYR A 199 2.22 -73.74 65.76
N GLN A 200 1.37 -73.70 64.73
CA GLN A 200 0.42 -74.75 64.43
C GLN A 200 1.12 -76.08 64.08
N HIS A 201 2.21 -76.03 63.29
CA HIS A 201 3.02 -77.20 62.98
C HIS A 201 3.64 -77.81 64.25
N LEU A 202 4.19 -76.98 65.13
CA LEU A 202 4.77 -77.43 66.40
C LEU A 202 3.74 -78.09 67.33
N CYS A 203 2.53 -77.52 67.40
CA CYS A 203 1.40 -78.12 68.11
C CYS A 203 1.00 -79.48 67.52
N GLU A 204 1.03 -79.60 66.18
CA GLU A 204 0.70 -80.83 65.49
C GLU A 204 1.78 -81.91 65.69
N GLU A 205 3.06 -81.55 65.62
CA GLU A 205 4.18 -82.44 65.99
C GLU A 205 4.06 -82.93 67.44
N SER A 206 3.75 -82.03 68.37
CA SER A 206 3.51 -82.39 69.79
C SER A 206 2.30 -83.32 69.94
N ARG A 207 1.23 -83.10 69.16
CA ARG A 207 0.05 -83.97 69.15
C ARG A 207 0.39 -85.37 68.62
N VAL A 208 1.18 -85.47 67.55
CA VAL A 208 1.66 -86.75 67.00
C VAL A 208 2.55 -87.46 68.01
N ALA A 209 3.52 -86.76 68.62
CA ALA A 209 4.39 -87.32 69.65
C ALA A 209 3.59 -87.82 70.87
N MET A 210 2.55 -87.08 71.31
CA MET A 210 1.66 -87.57 72.36
C MET A 210 0.87 -88.81 71.94
N ALA A 211 0.42 -88.90 70.68
CA ALA A 211 -0.25 -90.10 70.18
C ALA A 211 0.70 -91.31 70.12
N GLU A 212 1.96 -91.12 69.74
CA GLU A 212 3.00 -92.15 69.77
C GLU A 212 3.31 -92.61 71.20
N LEU A 213 3.50 -91.69 72.15
CA LEU A 213 3.67 -92.03 73.57
C LEU A 213 2.44 -92.71 74.18
N THR A 214 1.23 -92.38 73.70
CA THR A 214 0.01 -93.06 74.12
C THR A 214 0.01 -94.51 73.63
N LYS A 215 0.40 -94.74 72.37
CA LYS A 215 0.57 -96.07 71.78
C LYS A 215 1.67 -96.86 72.48
N GLU A 216 2.82 -96.25 72.75
CA GLU A 216 3.93 -96.87 73.48
C GLU A 216 3.53 -97.23 74.92
N ASN A 217 2.73 -96.38 75.58
CA ASN A 217 2.14 -96.72 76.88
C ASN A 217 1.17 -97.91 76.80
N GLU A 218 0.36 -98.02 75.75
CA GLU A 218 -0.52 -99.17 75.52
C GLU A 218 0.28 -100.45 75.26
N GLU A 219 1.40 -100.34 74.52
CA GLU A 219 2.30 -101.45 74.20
C GLU A 219 3.10 -101.90 75.43
N LEU A 220 3.60 -100.98 76.24
CA LEU A 220 4.17 -101.26 77.57
C LEU A 220 3.15 -101.88 78.51
N LYS A 221 1.89 -101.42 78.49
CA LYS A 221 0.79 -102.07 79.22
C LYS A 221 0.60 -103.51 78.76
N SER A 222 0.65 -103.77 77.46
CA SER A 222 0.57 -105.12 76.90
C SER A 222 1.78 -105.98 77.30
N GLN A 223 2.99 -105.42 77.34
CA GLN A 223 4.18 -106.11 77.84
C GLN A 223 4.08 -106.44 79.35
N ILE A 224 3.53 -105.53 80.15
CA ILE A 224 3.23 -105.77 81.58
C ILE A 224 2.17 -106.88 81.73
N ASP A 225 1.14 -106.89 80.89
CA ASP A 225 0.12 -107.95 80.88
C ASP A 225 0.68 -109.30 80.38
N GLN A 226 1.71 -109.31 79.54
CA GLN A 226 2.44 -110.52 79.13
C GLN A 226 3.37 -111.04 80.24
N LEU A 227 4.06 -110.15 80.97
CA LEU A 227 4.85 -110.49 82.16
C LEU A 227 3.98 -111.03 83.29
N SER A 228 2.73 -110.55 83.40
CA SER A 228 1.76 -111.02 84.40
C SER A 228 1.18 -112.41 84.13
N LYS A 229 1.54 -113.07 83.01
CA LYS A 229 1.02 -114.40 82.60
C LYS A 229 2.01 -115.56 82.76
N LEU A 230 3.14 -115.34 83.43
CA LEU A 230 4.09 -116.41 83.79
C LEU A 230 4.07 -116.64 85.31
N ASP A 231 3.28 -117.63 85.75
CA ASP A 231 3.36 -118.26 87.08
C ASP A 231 4.51 -119.29 87.08
N PHE A 232 5.41 -119.29 88.07
CA PHE A 232 5.98 -120.50 88.68
C PHE A 232 6.70 -120.22 90.01
N SER A 233 6.54 -121.21 90.90
CA SER A 233 7.10 -121.48 92.22
C SER A 233 8.64 -121.61 92.31
N GLU A 234 9.17 -121.57 93.54
CA GLU A 234 10.58 -121.73 93.95
C GLU A 234 11.40 -122.84 93.24
N SER A 235 12.57 -122.48 92.69
CA SER A 235 13.82 -123.27 92.60
C SER A 235 14.96 -122.34 92.11
N GLU A 236 16.00 -122.07 92.89
CA GLU A 236 17.34 -122.70 92.85
C GLU A 236 18.20 -122.48 91.57
N THR A 237 19.49 -122.15 91.83
CA THR A 237 20.73 -122.21 90.99
C THR A 237 21.25 -120.96 90.22
N GLU A 238 22.22 -120.29 90.85
CA GLU A 238 23.62 -120.04 90.42
C GLU A 238 24.05 -119.39 89.07
N ALA A 239 24.90 -118.35 89.23
CA ALA A 239 26.14 -118.00 88.47
C ALA A 239 26.00 -117.29 87.09
N CYS A 240 26.72 -116.22 86.68
CA CYS A 240 27.95 -115.47 87.05
C CYS A 240 27.76 -113.99 86.58
N VAL A 241 28.15 -112.92 87.28
CA VAL A 241 29.50 -112.28 87.38
C VAL A 241 30.21 -112.04 86.03
N GLU A 242 30.51 -110.77 85.69
CA GLU A 242 31.76 -110.26 85.06
C GLU A 242 31.56 -108.73 84.76
N VAL A 243 32.05 -107.78 85.58
CA VAL A 243 33.39 -107.13 85.56
C VAL A 243 33.50 -105.91 84.61
N ASP A 244 33.68 -104.75 85.25
CA ASP A 244 34.56 -103.59 84.90
C ASP A 244 35.48 -103.72 83.68
N ARG A 245 35.52 -102.68 82.81
CA ARG A 245 36.68 -101.76 82.62
C ARG A 245 36.68 -100.96 81.29
N CYS A 246 37.21 -99.73 81.40
CA CYS A 246 38.10 -99.03 80.42
C CYS A 246 37.46 -98.44 79.13
N LEU A 247 37.81 -97.28 78.55
CA LEU A 247 38.83 -96.21 78.71
C LEU A 247 38.34 -95.01 77.84
N SER A 248 38.26 -93.79 78.36
CA SER A 248 39.07 -92.59 78.03
C SER A 248 39.58 -92.33 76.58
N ARG A 249 39.13 -91.17 76.02
CA ARG A 249 39.81 -90.16 75.13
C ARG A 249 40.14 -90.50 73.65
N PRO A 250 40.50 -89.53 72.75
CA PRO A 250 40.20 -88.07 72.60
C PRO A 250 39.97 -87.57 71.12
N VAL A 251 39.63 -86.27 70.99
CA VAL A 251 39.90 -85.23 69.93
C VAL A 251 40.57 -85.62 68.59
N SER A 252 40.00 -85.20 67.43
CA SER A 252 40.56 -84.21 66.46
C SER A 252 40.03 -84.35 65.01
N GLU A 253 39.67 -83.18 64.44
CA GLU A 253 39.71 -82.69 63.05
C GLU A 253 40.05 -83.58 61.82
N ASN A 254 39.24 -83.34 60.77
CA ASN A 254 39.57 -83.04 59.36
C ASN A 254 39.68 -84.10 58.23
N GLU A 255 39.29 -83.58 57.05
CA GLU A 255 39.39 -84.06 55.65
C GLU A 255 38.33 -85.10 55.20
N GLY A 256 37.58 -84.96 54.10
CA GLY A 256 37.59 -84.05 52.95
C GLY A 256 37.51 -84.84 51.63
N ILE A 257 36.48 -84.60 50.78
CA ILE A 257 36.43 -84.79 49.30
C ILE A 257 35.30 -83.82 48.83
N GLN A 258 35.56 -82.67 48.18
CA GLN A 258 35.87 -82.37 46.76
C GLN A 258 34.76 -82.75 45.74
N VAL A 259 34.49 -82.11 44.60
CA VAL A 259 34.76 -80.82 43.90
C VAL A 259 33.95 -80.94 42.57
N GLU A 260 33.30 -79.86 42.12
CA GLU A 260 33.21 -79.36 40.71
C GLU A 260 32.55 -77.96 40.82
N GLU A 261 33.30 -76.85 40.81
CA GLU A 261 33.93 -76.10 39.70
C GLU A 261 32.99 -75.21 38.85
N GLY A 262 33.39 -73.93 38.75
CA GLY A 262 32.76 -72.81 38.05
C GLY A 262 32.17 -71.77 39.03
N GLY A 263 32.86 -70.74 39.51
CA GLY A 263 34.01 -70.03 38.96
C GLY A 263 33.56 -68.98 37.94
N ASP A 264 33.13 -67.78 38.38
CA ASP A 264 33.80 -66.57 37.88
C ASP A 264 33.63 -65.33 38.78
N LYS A 265 34.74 -64.61 38.91
CA LYS A 265 34.87 -63.28 39.48
C LYS A 265 34.81 -62.30 38.30
N THR A 266 33.83 -61.42 38.30
CA THR A 266 33.82 -60.09 37.67
C THR A 266 32.41 -59.56 38.02
N ASP A 267 32.18 -58.36 38.52
CA ASP A 267 32.78 -57.13 38.07
C ASP A 267 32.52 -56.01 39.09
N VAL A 268 33.53 -55.17 39.26
CA VAL A 268 33.51 -53.91 40.02
C VAL A 268 32.86 -52.79 39.18
N GLN A 269 31.96 -53.13 38.25
CA GLN A 269 31.58 -52.24 37.15
C GLN A 269 30.07 -51.91 37.07
N GLN A 270 29.41 -51.61 38.20
CA GLN A 270 28.03 -51.06 38.18
C GLN A 270 27.82 -49.82 39.06
N ARG A 271 28.89 -49.05 39.31
CA ARG A 271 28.81 -47.70 39.89
C ARG A 271 29.35 -46.58 38.99
N LEU A 272 29.69 -46.88 37.72
CA LEU A 272 30.15 -45.89 36.74
C LEU A 272 29.17 -45.64 35.56
N SER A 273 28.01 -46.31 35.52
CA SER A 273 27.01 -46.09 34.46
C SER A 273 25.99 -44.97 34.79
N THR A 274 25.89 -44.54 36.04
CA THR A 274 24.96 -43.48 36.45
C THR A 274 25.55 -42.06 36.39
N GLN A 275 26.88 -41.91 36.25
CA GLN A 275 27.52 -40.58 36.18
C GLN A 275 27.68 -40.07 34.74
N GLU A 276 27.94 -40.95 33.76
CA GLU A 276 27.99 -40.57 32.33
C GLU A 276 26.60 -40.26 31.77
N ASN A 277 25.56 -40.95 32.25
CA ASN A 277 24.18 -40.67 31.85
C ASN A 277 23.64 -39.33 32.40
N ILE A 278 24.11 -38.87 33.56
CA ILE A 278 23.73 -37.55 34.11
C ILE A 278 24.49 -36.42 33.39
N ALA A 279 25.76 -36.64 33.01
CA ALA A 279 26.52 -35.67 32.22
C ALA A 279 25.96 -35.52 30.80
N MET A 280 25.56 -36.64 30.16
CA MET A 280 24.99 -36.62 28.81
C MET A 280 23.58 -35.98 28.78
N VAL A 281 22.76 -36.16 29.82
CA VAL A 281 21.45 -35.49 29.94
C VAL A 281 21.61 -34.00 30.25
N ARG A 282 22.61 -33.59 31.05
CA ARG A 282 22.89 -32.17 31.32
C ARG A 282 23.41 -31.43 30.08
N GLN A 283 24.25 -32.06 29.26
CA GLN A 283 24.68 -31.50 27.97
C GLN A 283 23.49 -31.34 27.01
N LYS A 284 22.60 -32.33 26.94
CA LYS A 284 21.42 -32.30 26.05
C LYS A 284 20.36 -31.28 26.48
N ILE A 285 20.24 -30.99 27.78
CA ILE A 285 19.40 -29.91 28.31
C ILE A 285 20.04 -28.54 28.03
N ALA A 286 21.37 -28.42 28.14
CA ALA A 286 22.09 -27.19 27.79
C ALA A 286 21.98 -26.86 26.28
N ASP A 287 22.04 -27.87 25.41
CA ASP A 287 21.87 -27.68 23.95
C ASP A 287 20.42 -27.35 23.56
N LEU A 288 19.42 -27.78 24.33
CA LEU A 288 17.99 -27.50 24.09
C LEU A 288 17.51 -26.14 24.62
N PHE A 289 18.15 -25.61 25.68
CA PHE A 289 17.78 -24.33 26.30
C PHE A 289 18.80 -23.20 26.08
N GLY A 290 20.00 -23.49 25.56
CA GLY A 290 21.09 -22.53 25.37
C GLY A 290 21.22 -21.91 23.98
N ALA A 291 20.33 -22.24 23.03
CA ALA A 291 20.45 -21.80 21.63
C ALA A 291 19.49 -20.66 21.22
N ASN A 292 18.87 -19.92 22.15
CA ASN A 292 17.92 -18.87 21.76
C ASN A 292 17.97 -17.57 22.58
N ILE A 293 19.15 -17.17 23.06
CA ILE A 293 19.37 -15.79 23.50
C ILE A 293 20.53 -15.24 22.66
N GLU A 294 20.17 -14.72 21.48
CA GLU A 294 20.78 -13.55 20.82
C GLU A 294 20.15 -13.41 19.43
N LEU A 295 19.24 -12.43 19.28
CA LEU A 295 19.22 -11.44 18.20
C LEU A 295 17.97 -10.54 18.35
N GLU A 296 18.02 -9.67 19.37
CA GLU A 296 17.46 -8.32 19.27
C GLU A 296 18.63 -7.38 18.93
N ASN A 297 18.67 -6.96 17.67
CA ASN A 297 19.08 -5.65 17.15
C ASN A 297 18.81 -5.60 15.66
#